data_AF-A0A5P8TZN0-F1
#
_entry.id   AF-A0A5P8TZN0-F1
#
_cell.length_a   1.000
_cell.length_b   1.000
_cell.length_c   1.000
_cell.angle_alpha   90.00
_cell.angle_beta   90.00
_cell.angle_gamma   90.00
#
_symmetry.space_group_name_H-M   'P 1'
#
loop_
_entity.id
_entity.type
_entity.pdbx_description
1 polymer ?
#
loop_
_entity_poly.entity_id
_entity_poly.type
_entity_poly.pdbx_seq_one_letter_code
_entity_poly.pdbx_strand_id
1 'polypeptide(L)'
;MTDPSYHGQILVLTYPLIGNYGVPSEEEFDENEIIKNFESNNKIWVSGLIVGELCDVPSHWRLKYKLSEWMEKHGIAGISGIDTRALTKKIRENGTILGKIIQQPSGPFVGLEFADQNERNLVAEVSTKKIITYNPNGSPRICAVDCGLKLNQIRCFLKRGARVDVVPWDYEMKPKDFDGLFLSNGPGDPSTCHTTVRNIQQVLVSEHAKPIFGICLGHQLLATAIGCKTYKLKYGNRGHNLPAIHHGSNRCFMTSQNHGFAVDVSLIDQTNWEPLFTNLNDDSNEGIV
;
A
#
# COMPACT_ATOMS: atom_id res chain seq x y z
N MET A 1 -1.12 -6.30 -7.83
CA MET A 1 -2.49 -6.04 -8.34
C MET A 1 -3.51 -5.97 -7.22
N THR A 2 -3.51 -6.90 -6.26
CA THR A 2 -4.39 -6.88 -5.07
C THR A 2 -3.80 -6.10 -3.89
N ASP A 3 -2.88 -5.17 -4.14
CA ASP A 3 -2.37 -4.28 -3.10
C ASP A 3 -3.24 -3.00 -3.10
N PRO A 4 -3.95 -2.67 -2.01
CA PRO A 4 -4.80 -1.49 -1.93
C PRO A 4 -4.09 -0.17 -2.23
N SER A 5 -2.76 -0.10 -2.04
CA SER A 5 -1.97 1.08 -2.37
C SER A 5 -2.00 1.46 -3.85
N TYR A 6 -2.45 0.56 -4.74
CA TYR A 6 -2.66 0.85 -6.16
C TYR A 6 -4.04 1.43 -6.52
N HIS A 7 -4.93 1.62 -5.53
CA HIS A 7 -6.27 2.15 -5.80
C HIS A 7 -6.21 3.46 -6.58
N GLY A 8 -6.92 3.52 -7.71
CA GLY A 8 -6.92 4.67 -8.61
C GLY A 8 -5.71 4.79 -9.55
N GLN A 9 -4.78 3.81 -9.57
CA GLN A 9 -3.56 3.86 -10.38
C GLN A 9 -3.59 2.85 -11.53
N ILE A 10 -3.02 3.24 -12.68
CA ILE A 10 -2.71 2.32 -13.78
C ILE A 10 -1.30 1.76 -13.52
N LEU A 11 -1.20 0.43 -13.39
CA LEU A 11 0.05 -0.24 -13.10
C LEU A 11 0.79 -0.60 -14.39
N VAL A 12 2.03 -0.14 -14.52
CA VAL A 12 2.95 -0.53 -15.58
C VAL A 12 3.95 -1.54 -15.01
N LEU A 13 3.98 -2.76 -15.56
CA LEU A 13 4.95 -3.77 -15.13
C LEU A 13 6.21 -3.70 -15.99
N THR A 14 7.36 -3.63 -15.32
CA THR A 14 8.68 -3.54 -15.96
C THR A 14 9.23 -4.92 -16.35
N TYR A 15 8.81 -5.99 -15.67
CA TYR A 15 9.10 -7.35 -16.13
C TYR A 15 8.30 -7.61 -17.43
N PRO A 16 8.95 -8.01 -18.54
CA PRO A 16 8.30 -7.99 -19.85
C PRO A 16 7.24 -9.08 -20.02
N LEU A 17 7.45 -10.27 -19.44
CA LEU A 17 6.59 -11.44 -19.63
C LEU A 17 5.63 -11.60 -18.45
N ILE A 18 4.38 -11.21 -18.62
CA ILE A 18 3.40 -11.21 -17.53
C ILE A 18 2.34 -12.29 -17.74
N GLY A 19 1.96 -12.96 -16.66
CA GLY A 19 0.90 -13.98 -16.67
C GLY A 19 1.41 -15.42 -16.71
N ASN A 20 2.72 -15.65 -16.70
CA ASN A 20 3.34 -16.99 -16.86
C ASN A 20 2.77 -18.08 -15.94
N TYR A 21 2.34 -17.72 -14.74
CA TYR A 21 1.80 -18.65 -13.74
C TYR A 21 0.26 -18.63 -13.65
N GLY A 22 -0.38 -17.78 -14.43
CA GLY A 22 -1.80 -17.43 -14.31
C GLY A 22 -2.15 -16.91 -12.91
N VAL A 23 -3.39 -17.12 -12.52
CA VAL A 23 -3.96 -16.63 -11.26
C VAL A 23 -4.49 -17.82 -10.44
N PRO A 24 -4.17 -17.90 -9.14
CA PRO A 24 -4.69 -18.94 -8.25
C PRO A 24 -6.17 -18.75 -7.90
N SER A 25 -6.77 -19.76 -7.26
CA SER A 25 -8.17 -19.70 -6.84
C SER A 25 -8.40 -18.61 -5.78
N GLU A 26 -9.49 -17.86 -5.93
CA GLU A 26 -9.98 -16.87 -4.95
C GLU A 26 -10.77 -17.50 -3.80
N GLU A 27 -11.03 -18.82 -3.89
CA GLU A 27 -11.83 -19.58 -2.93
C GLU A 27 -10.96 -20.36 -1.92
N GLU A 28 -9.64 -20.21 -2.00
CA GLU A 28 -8.70 -20.82 -1.04
C GLU A 28 -8.48 -19.89 0.15
N PHE A 29 -8.78 -20.40 1.35
CA PHE A 29 -8.55 -19.71 2.62
C PHE A 29 -7.46 -20.42 3.43
N ASP A 30 -6.73 -19.66 4.25
CA ASP A 30 -5.77 -20.20 5.22
C ASP A 30 -6.46 -20.59 6.53
N GLU A 31 -5.69 -21.09 7.50
CA GLU A 31 -6.18 -21.52 8.81
C GLU A 31 -6.88 -20.42 9.65
N ASN A 32 -6.72 -19.15 9.25
CA ASN A 32 -7.36 -18.00 9.90
C ASN A 32 -8.54 -17.46 9.10
N GLU A 33 -9.05 -18.22 8.13
CA GLU A 33 -10.14 -17.83 7.21
C GLU A 33 -9.79 -16.61 6.34
N ILE A 34 -8.49 -16.38 6.08
CA ILE A 34 -8.01 -15.29 5.23
C ILE A 34 -7.68 -15.85 3.84
N ILE A 35 -8.09 -15.15 2.78
CA ILE A 35 -7.84 -15.59 1.39
C ILE A 35 -6.34 -15.80 1.10
N LYS A 36 -5.96 -17.04 0.83
CA LYS A 36 -4.58 -17.54 0.96
C LYS A 36 -3.58 -16.89 0.00
N ASN A 37 -3.98 -16.67 -1.25
CA ASN A 37 -3.05 -16.33 -2.33
C ASN A 37 -3.09 -14.85 -2.75
N PHE A 38 -3.82 -14.00 -2.01
CA PHE A 38 -4.02 -12.60 -2.35
C PHE A 38 -3.76 -11.68 -1.14
N GLU A 39 -3.44 -10.42 -1.44
CA GLU A 39 -3.15 -9.40 -0.43
C GLU A 39 -4.37 -8.58 -0.02
N SER A 40 -5.53 -8.81 -0.64
CA SER A 40 -6.81 -8.21 -0.29
C SER A 40 -7.97 -9.14 -0.62
N ASN A 41 -9.09 -9.00 0.10
CA ASN A 41 -10.26 -9.84 -0.09
C ASN A 41 -10.98 -9.53 -1.42
N ASN A 42 -10.97 -10.51 -2.34
CA ASN A 42 -11.78 -10.57 -3.57
C ASN A 42 -11.82 -9.28 -4.41
N LYS A 43 -10.69 -8.56 -4.50
CA LYS A 43 -10.63 -7.30 -5.25
C LYS A 43 -9.29 -7.06 -5.90
N ILE A 44 -9.33 -6.59 -7.15
CA ILE A 44 -8.21 -5.98 -7.84
C ILE A 44 -8.26 -4.46 -7.58
N TRP A 45 -7.15 -3.89 -7.13
CA TRP A 45 -7.10 -2.46 -6.77
C TRP A 45 -6.52 -1.57 -7.87
N VAL A 46 -5.76 -2.14 -8.81
CA VAL A 46 -5.28 -1.37 -9.97
C VAL A 46 -6.48 -0.95 -10.83
N SER A 47 -6.50 0.30 -11.30
CA SER A 47 -7.52 0.76 -12.26
C SER A 47 -7.29 0.21 -13.67
N GLY A 48 -6.05 -0.20 -13.96
CA GLY A 48 -5.69 -0.87 -15.19
C GLY A 48 -4.27 -1.42 -15.15
N LEU A 49 -3.95 -2.30 -16.11
CA LEU A 49 -2.65 -2.95 -16.21
C LEU A 49 -2.04 -2.74 -17.60
N ILE A 50 -0.77 -2.36 -17.65
CA ILE A 50 0.02 -2.21 -18.87
C ILE A 50 1.20 -3.18 -18.79
N VAL A 51 1.30 -4.07 -19.78
CA VAL A 51 2.36 -5.09 -19.86
C VAL A 51 3.06 -5.06 -21.22
N GLY A 52 4.29 -5.59 -21.26
CA GLY A 52 5.01 -5.79 -22.52
C GLY A 52 4.40 -6.93 -23.31
N GLU A 53 4.47 -8.13 -22.76
CA GLU A 53 3.94 -9.36 -23.36
C GLU A 53 3.06 -10.09 -22.34
N LEU A 54 1.90 -10.56 -22.82
CA LEU A 54 0.98 -11.38 -22.03
C LEU A 54 1.21 -12.85 -22.37
N CYS A 55 1.36 -13.70 -21.36
CA CYS A 55 1.41 -15.14 -21.53
C CYS A 55 0.00 -15.73 -21.69
N ASP A 56 -0.31 -16.23 -22.88
CA ASP A 56 -1.61 -16.83 -23.20
C ASP A 56 -1.78 -18.27 -22.70
N VAL A 57 -0.66 -18.95 -22.41
CA VAL A 57 -0.62 -20.36 -21.97
C VAL A 57 0.14 -20.45 -20.64
N PRO A 58 -0.46 -19.98 -19.53
CA PRO A 58 0.18 -20.07 -18.23
C PRO A 58 0.41 -21.51 -17.80
N SER A 59 1.47 -21.75 -17.02
CA SER A 59 1.79 -23.06 -16.47
C SER A 59 2.26 -22.94 -15.02
N HIS A 60 1.39 -23.36 -14.11
CA HIS A 60 1.69 -23.46 -12.69
C HIS A 60 0.72 -24.43 -12.02
N TRP A 61 1.14 -25.16 -10.99
CA TRP A 61 0.30 -26.15 -10.31
C TRP A 61 -0.91 -25.54 -9.58
N ARG A 62 -0.87 -24.24 -9.25
CA ARG A 62 -2.00 -23.47 -8.68
C ARG A 62 -2.85 -22.76 -9.72
N LEU A 63 -2.60 -22.94 -11.01
CA LEU A 63 -3.32 -22.24 -12.07
C LEU A 63 -4.83 -22.52 -11.96
N LYS A 64 -5.63 -21.47 -11.82
CA LYS A 64 -7.10 -21.55 -11.89
C LYS A 64 -7.67 -20.70 -13.03
N TYR A 65 -7.12 -19.51 -13.23
CA TYR A 65 -7.55 -18.57 -14.29
C TYR A 65 -6.34 -18.06 -15.07
N LYS A 66 -6.54 -17.72 -16.34
CA LYS A 66 -5.60 -16.84 -17.04
C LYS A 66 -5.68 -15.43 -16.45
N LEU A 67 -4.62 -14.66 -16.60
CA LEU A 67 -4.60 -13.27 -16.10
C LEU A 67 -5.69 -12.41 -16.76
N SER A 68 -5.88 -12.55 -18.08
CA SER A 68 -6.92 -11.84 -18.84
C SER A 68 -8.32 -12.19 -18.37
N GLU A 69 -8.63 -13.48 -18.21
CA GLU A 69 -9.92 -13.98 -17.72
C GLU A 69 -10.23 -13.46 -16.31
N TRP A 70 -9.22 -13.44 -15.43
CA TRP A 70 -9.37 -12.91 -14.09
C TRP A 70 -9.60 -11.39 -14.08
N MET A 71 -8.90 -10.64 -14.93
CA MET A 71 -9.12 -9.19 -15.07
C MET A 71 -10.50 -8.87 -15.66
N GLU A 72 -10.97 -9.64 -16.64
CA GLU A 72 -12.30 -9.52 -17.23
C GLU A 72 -13.40 -9.78 -16.19
N LYS A 73 -13.25 -10.83 -15.37
CA LYS A 73 -14.15 -11.13 -14.25
C LYS A 73 -14.30 -9.96 -13.27
N HIS A 74 -13.22 -9.21 -13.04
CA HIS A 74 -13.20 -8.05 -12.13
C HIS A 74 -13.46 -6.71 -12.82
N GLY A 75 -13.72 -6.69 -14.14
CA GLY A 75 -13.97 -5.47 -14.90
C GLY A 75 -12.76 -4.53 -15.00
N ILE A 76 -11.54 -5.07 -15.02
CA ILE A 76 -10.30 -4.29 -15.03
C ILE A 76 -9.72 -4.24 -16.44
N ALA A 77 -9.45 -3.03 -16.92
CA ALA A 77 -8.85 -2.83 -18.24
C ALA A 77 -7.37 -3.24 -18.25
N GLY A 78 -6.96 -3.90 -19.34
CA GLY A 78 -5.56 -4.29 -19.58
C GLY A 78 -5.14 -4.01 -21.01
N ILE A 79 -3.86 -3.67 -21.20
CA ILE A 79 -3.25 -3.55 -22.53
C ILE A 79 -1.87 -4.21 -22.54
N SER A 80 -1.62 -5.02 -23.57
CA SER A 80 -0.36 -5.69 -23.86
C SER A 80 0.25 -5.18 -25.16
N GLY A 81 1.52 -5.52 -25.42
CA GLY A 81 2.25 -5.08 -26.61
C GLY A 81 2.81 -3.65 -26.51
N ILE A 82 2.85 -3.08 -25.30
CA ILE A 82 3.38 -1.74 -25.06
C ILE A 82 4.85 -1.83 -24.68
N ASP A 83 5.69 -0.93 -25.22
CA ASP A 83 7.06 -0.77 -24.72
C ASP A 83 7.02 -0.17 -23.29
N THR A 84 6.92 -1.04 -22.29
CA THR A 84 6.87 -0.66 -20.87
C THR A 84 8.17 -0.01 -20.42
N ARG A 85 9.31 -0.28 -21.07
CA ARG A 85 10.58 0.39 -20.77
C ARG A 85 10.56 1.84 -21.22
N ALA A 86 10.11 2.13 -22.44
CA ALA A 86 9.96 3.49 -22.94
C ALA A 86 8.95 4.28 -22.08
N LEU A 87 7.83 3.66 -21.72
CA LEU A 87 6.84 4.27 -20.83
C LEU A 87 7.41 4.56 -19.43
N THR A 88 8.15 3.61 -18.85
CA THR A 88 8.80 3.78 -17.53
C THR A 88 9.79 4.94 -17.55
N LYS A 89 10.59 5.08 -18.63
CA LYS A 89 11.49 6.24 -18.79
C LYS A 89 10.72 7.56 -18.80
N LYS A 90 9.64 7.65 -19.58
CA LYS A 90 8.79 8.85 -19.63
C LYS A 90 8.21 9.21 -18.26
N ILE A 91 7.70 8.23 -17.52
CA ILE A 91 7.18 8.43 -16.15
C ILE A 91 8.31 8.92 -15.23
N ARG A 92 9.48 8.28 -15.25
CA ARG A 92 10.63 8.69 -14.41
C ARG A 92 11.10 10.12 -14.69
N GLU A 93 11.13 10.51 -15.96
CA GLU A 93 11.60 11.82 -16.41
C GLU A 93 10.62 12.96 -16.05
N ASN A 94 9.32 12.73 -16.22
CA ASN A 94 8.27 13.73 -16.01
C ASN A 94 7.58 13.66 -14.63
N GLY A 95 7.85 12.61 -13.86
CA GLY A 95 7.26 12.38 -12.55
C GLY A 95 5.88 11.71 -12.59
N THR A 96 4.94 12.16 -11.76
CA THR A 96 3.58 11.61 -11.75
C THR A 96 2.85 12.01 -13.03
N ILE A 97 2.51 11.03 -13.87
CA ILE A 97 1.78 11.23 -15.13
C ILE A 97 0.35 10.69 -14.98
N LEU A 98 -0.64 11.50 -15.34
CA LEU A 98 -2.02 11.04 -15.48
C LEU A 98 -2.17 10.27 -16.80
N GLY A 99 -2.88 9.15 -16.76
CA GLY A 99 -3.06 8.27 -17.91
C GLY A 99 -4.47 7.71 -18.00
N LYS A 100 -4.86 7.29 -19.20
CA LYS A 100 -6.13 6.60 -19.47
C LYS A 100 -5.90 5.47 -20.46
N ILE A 101 -6.60 4.36 -20.27
CA ILE A 101 -6.72 3.28 -21.25
C ILE A 101 -8.07 3.47 -21.95
N ILE A 102 -8.05 3.59 -23.28
CA ILE A 102 -9.25 3.86 -24.08
C ILE A 102 -9.35 2.79 -25.16
N GLN A 103 -10.51 2.14 -25.22
CA GLN A 103 -10.84 1.17 -26.27
C GLN A 103 -11.69 1.86 -27.34
N GLN A 104 -11.05 2.39 -28.38
CA GLN A 104 -11.77 2.92 -29.55
C GLN A 104 -10.96 2.70 -30.85
N PRO A 105 -11.61 2.55 -32.02
CA PRO A 105 -10.93 2.21 -33.28
C PRO A 105 -9.94 3.28 -33.78
N SER A 106 -10.25 4.57 -33.63
CA SER A 106 -9.35 5.70 -33.93
C SER A 106 -9.87 7.01 -33.32
N GLY A 107 -8.99 8.02 -33.22
CA GLY A 107 -9.31 9.37 -32.71
C GLY A 107 -9.95 10.29 -33.76
N PRO A 108 -10.41 11.50 -33.37
CA PRO A 108 -9.89 12.29 -32.24
C PRO A 108 -10.53 11.96 -30.89
N PHE A 109 -9.72 11.99 -29.83
CA PHE A 109 -10.17 11.82 -28.44
C PHE A 109 -10.61 13.17 -27.86
N VAL A 110 -11.76 13.67 -28.31
CA VAL A 110 -12.28 14.97 -27.86
C VAL A 110 -12.94 14.81 -26.49
N GLY A 111 -12.69 15.75 -25.57
CA GLY A 111 -13.33 15.77 -24.25
C GLY A 111 -12.70 14.86 -23.18
N LEU A 112 -11.43 14.45 -23.35
CA LEU A 112 -10.74 13.69 -22.30
C LEU A 112 -10.36 14.59 -21.12
N GLU A 113 -11.07 14.42 -20.00
CA GLU A 113 -10.72 15.07 -18.74
C GLU A 113 -9.79 14.19 -17.90
N PHE A 114 -8.61 14.67 -17.53
CA PHE A 114 -7.72 13.95 -16.61
C PHE A 114 -7.93 14.48 -15.19
N ALA A 115 -8.33 13.59 -14.28
CA ALA A 115 -8.49 13.91 -12.87
C ALA A 115 -7.38 13.21 -12.06
N ASP A 116 -6.75 13.93 -11.14
CA ASP A 116 -5.79 13.31 -10.22
C ASP A 116 -6.56 12.57 -9.10
N GLN A 117 -6.36 11.26 -9.02
CA GLN A 117 -6.98 10.44 -7.99
C GLN A 117 -6.59 10.87 -6.56
N ASN A 118 -5.45 11.54 -6.39
CA ASN A 118 -4.96 11.99 -5.07
C ASN A 118 -5.77 13.16 -4.49
N GLU A 119 -6.65 13.80 -5.26
CA GLU A 119 -7.57 14.83 -4.76
C GLU A 119 -8.70 14.23 -3.90
N ARG A 120 -8.93 12.93 -4.00
CA ARG A 120 -9.92 12.19 -3.21
C ARG A 120 -9.28 11.54 -1.99
N ASN A 121 -10.06 11.30 -0.94
CA ASN A 121 -9.63 10.49 0.19
C ASN A 121 -9.68 9.00 -0.19
N LEU A 122 -8.61 8.52 -0.83
CA LEU A 122 -8.49 7.13 -1.28
C LEU A 122 -8.49 6.13 -0.11
N VAL A 123 -8.00 6.55 1.06
CA VAL A 123 -8.03 5.72 2.28
C VAL A 123 -9.46 5.38 2.67
N ALA A 124 -10.35 6.38 2.68
CA ALA A 124 -11.77 6.17 2.96
C ALA A 124 -12.46 5.22 1.96
N GLU A 125 -11.97 5.15 0.72
CA GLU A 125 -12.54 4.27 -0.31
C GLU A 125 -12.10 2.80 -0.16
N VAL A 126 -10.92 2.56 0.40
CA VAL A 126 -10.36 1.21 0.54
C VAL A 126 -10.55 0.60 1.93
N SER A 127 -10.69 1.44 2.96
CA SER A 127 -10.80 1.03 4.35
C SER A 127 -12.08 0.23 4.63
N THR A 128 -11.97 -0.76 5.52
CA THR A 128 -13.10 -1.52 6.06
C THR A 128 -14.19 -0.61 6.62
N LYS A 129 -15.44 -1.06 6.51
CA LYS A 129 -16.62 -0.34 7.02
C LYS A 129 -17.07 -0.82 8.39
N LYS A 130 -16.51 -1.92 8.87
CA LYS A 130 -16.88 -2.55 10.13
C LYS A 130 -15.62 -3.07 10.81
N ILE A 131 -15.68 -3.15 12.14
CA ILE A 131 -14.63 -3.75 12.94
C ILE A 131 -14.62 -5.25 12.67
N ILE A 132 -13.43 -5.81 12.44
CA ILE A 132 -13.22 -7.25 12.24
C ILE A 132 -12.15 -7.70 13.22
N THR A 133 -12.46 -8.69 14.05
CA THR A 133 -11.51 -9.25 15.02
C THR A 133 -10.98 -10.59 14.51
N TYR A 134 -9.66 -10.70 14.43
CA TYR A 134 -8.94 -11.95 14.16
C TYR A 134 -8.27 -12.46 15.44
N ASN A 135 -8.28 -13.77 15.63
CA ASN A 135 -7.75 -14.45 16.82
C ASN A 135 -8.26 -13.81 18.14
N PRO A 136 -9.57 -13.89 18.43
CA PRO A 136 -10.21 -13.16 19.54
C PRO A 136 -9.66 -13.50 20.94
N ASN A 137 -9.05 -14.68 21.09
CA ASN A 137 -8.42 -15.14 22.34
C ASN A 137 -6.91 -14.87 22.38
N GLY A 138 -6.36 -14.23 21.35
CA GLY A 138 -4.93 -13.92 21.23
C GLY A 138 -4.46 -12.81 22.16
N SER A 139 -3.14 -12.74 22.32
CA SER A 139 -2.45 -11.69 23.08
C SER A 139 -1.07 -11.44 22.46
N PRO A 140 -0.59 -10.18 22.37
CA PRO A 140 -1.26 -8.94 22.81
C PRO A 140 -2.46 -8.55 21.94
N ARG A 141 -3.29 -7.60 22.41
CA ARG A 141 -4.39 -7.01 21.64
C ARG A 141 -3.89 -5.84 20.80
N ILE A 142 -3.91 -6.00 19.48
CA ILE A 142 -3.48 -4.99 18.50
C ILE A 142 -4.71 -4.32 17.89
N CYS A 143 -4.80 -3.00 18.04
CA CYS A 143 -5.71 -2.18 17.25
C CYS A 143 -5.05 -1.89 15.90
N ALA A 144 -5.59 -2.40 14.80
CA ALA A 144 -5.06 -2.21 13.45
C ALA A 144 -5.94 -1.25 12.66
N VAL A 145 -5.47 -0.02 12.45
CA VAL A 145 -6.19 0.98 11.64
C VAL A 145 -6.00 0.62 10.17
N ASP A 146 -7.11 0.28 9.51
CA ASP A 146 -7.14 -0.08 8.10
C ASP A 146 -7.14 1.17 7.22
N CYS A 147 -5.95 1.54 6.74
CA CYS A 147 -5.78 2.60 5.76
C CYS A 147 -5.75 2.06 4.30
N GLY A 148 -6.06 0.79 4.07
CA GLY A 148 -5.73 0.05 2.84
C GLY A 148 -4.81 -1.13 3.14
N LEU A 149 -5.13 -1.87 4.20
CA LEU A 149 -4.31 -2.92 4.77
C LEU A 149 -4.12 -4.09 3.81
N LYS A 150 -2.88 -4.58 3.74
CA LYS A 150 -2.55 -5.85 3.11
C LYS A 150 -2.72 -7.02 4.07
N LEU A 151 -3.38 -8.08 3.64
CA LEU A 151 -3.71 -9.24 4.47
C LEU A 151 -2.50 -9.90 5.12
N ASN A 152 -1.32 -9.85 4.49
CA ASN A 152 -0.11 -10.42 5.09
C ASN A 152 0.32 -9.68 6.38
N GLN A 153 -0.08 -8.43 6.58
CA GLN A 153 0.16 -7.71 7.84
C GLN A 153 -0.62 -8.37 8.99
N ILE A 154 -1.89 -8.73 8.78
CA ILE A 154 -2.69 -9.49 9.75
C ILE A 154 -2.01 -10.85 10.02
N ARG A 155 -1.69 -11.61 8.97
CA ARG A 155 -1.03 -12.93 9.11
C ARG A 155 0.22 -12.88 9.98
N CYS A 156 1.05 -11.85 9.80
CA CYS A 156 2.27 -11.66 10.59
C CYS A 156 1.97 -11.49 12.09
N PHE A 157 0.90 -10.78 12.46
CA PHE A 157 0.48 -10.64 13.86
C PHE A 157 -0.12 -11.93 14.40
N LEU A 158 -1.03 -12.57 13.65
CA LEU A 158 -1.67 -13.83 14.08
C LEU A 158 -0.65 -14.94 14.32
N LYS A 159 0.36 -15.06 13.44
CA LYS A 159 1.47 -16.02 13.60
C LYS A 159 2.26 -15.81 14.90
N ARG A 160 2.21 -14.61 15.49
CA ARG A 160 2.85 -14.25 16.76
C ARG A 160 1.89 -14.37 17.96
N GLY A 161 0.69 -14.92 17.76
CA GLY A 161 -0.31 -15.13 18.81
C GLY A 161 -1.17 -13.92 19.14
N ALA A 162 -0.99 -12.79 18.46
CA ALA A 162 -1.71 -11.56 18.75
C ALA A 162 -3.20 -11.67 18.35
N ARG A 163 -4.05 -10.98 19.12
CA ARG A 163 -5.41 -10.62 18.69
C ARG A 163 -5.32 -9.36 17.85
N VAL A 164 -5.97 -9.33 16.69
CA VAL A 164 -5.97 -8.16 15.81
C VAL A 164 -7.39 -7.66 15.60
N ASP A 165 -7.69 -6.48 16.13
CA ASP A 165 -8.94 -5.78 15.87
C ASP A 165 -8.70 -4.77 14.74
N VAL A 166 -9.13 -5.12 13.52
CA VAL A 166 -9.06 -4.25 12.35
C VAL A 166 -10.20 -3.25 12.40
N VAL A 167 -9.88 -1.97 12.42
CA VAL A 167 -10.84 -0.86 12.55
C VAL A 167 -10.81 0.06 11.32
N PRO A 168 -11.93 0.74 10.99
CA PRO A 168 -11.95 1.76 9.95
C PRO A 168 -10.90 2.86 10.14
N TRP A 169 -10.48 3.49 9.06
CA TRP A 169 -9.46 4.56 9.04
C TRP A 169 -9.79 5.76 9.95
N ASP A 170 -11.08 6.04 10.15
CA ASP A 170 -11.61 7.14 10.95
C ASP A 170 -12.03 6.74 12.37
N TYR A 171 -11.74 5.50 12.78
CA TYR A 171 -12.12 4.97 14.09
C TYR A 171 -11.51 5.78 15.24
N GLU A 172 -12.38 6.22 16.16
CA GLU A 172 -11.96 6.90 17.40
C GLU A 172 -11.29 5.90 18.35
N MET A 173 -9.97 5.99 18.44
CA MET A 173 -9.15 5.05 19.19
C MET A 173 -9.21 5.32 20.69
N LYS A 174 -9.37 4.27 21.49
CA LYS A 174 -9.34 4.32 22.95
C LYS A 174 -8.10 3.58 23.44
N PRO A 175 -7.03 4.28 23.87
CA PRO A 175 -5.77 3.64 24.28
C PRO A 175 -5.90 2.55 25.35
N LYS A 176 -6.95 2.63 26.20
CA LYS A 176 -7.22 1.62 27.23
C LYS A 176 -7.67 0.26 26.67
N ASP A 177 -8.16 0.23 25.43
CA ASP A 177 -8.78 -0.96 24.85
C ASP A 177 -7.78 -1.87 24.13
N PHE A 178 -6.52 -1.47 23.95
CA PHE A 178 -5.51 -2.25 23.24
C PHE A 178 -4.12 -2.15 23.87
N ASP A 179 -3.26 -3.11 23.56
CA ASP A 179 -1.88 -3.18 24.06
C ASP A 179 -0.89 -2.53 23.08
N GLY A 180 -1.21 -2.52 21.78
CA GLY A 180 -0.42 -1.87 20.75
C GLY A 180 -1.28 -1.33 19.61
N LEU A 181 -0.79 -0.30 18.94
CA LEU A 181 -1.41 0.32 17.77
C LEU A 181 -0.63 -0.03 16.51
N PHE A 182 -1.33 -0.51 15.49
CA PHE A 182 -0.79 -0.74 14.16
C PHE A 182 -1.46 0.17 13.14
N LEU A 183 -0.66 0.85 12.32
CA LEU A 183 -1.12 1.71 11.22
C LEU A 183 -0.69 1.06 9.90
N SER A 184 -1.66 0.64 9.10
CA SER A 184 -1.39 -0.13 7.89
C SER A 184 -0.78 0.71 6.75
N ASN A 185 -0.41 0.03 5.66
CA ASN A 185 -0.19 0.70 4.38
C ASN A 185 -1.51 1.25 3.82
N GLY A 186 -1.42 2.03 2.75
CA GLY A 186 -2.60 2.54 2.04
C GLY A 186 -2.27 3.37 0.80
N PRO A 187 -3.29 3.73 0.01
CA PRO A 187 -3.17 4.61 -1.15
C PRO A 187 -3.27 6.10 -0.77
N GLY A 188 -2.91 6.96 -1.72
CA GLY A 188 -3.21 8.38 -1.67
C GLY A 188 -2.22 9.24 -0.90
N ASP A 189 -2.63 10.48 -0.66
CA ASP A 189 -1.84 11.50 0.02
C ASP A 189 -2.16 11.50 1.53
N PRO A 190 -1.17 11.33 2.42
CA PRO A 190 -1.37 11.37 3.87
C PRO A 190 -2.00 12.67 4.37
N SER A 191 -1.82 13.79 3.65
CA SER A 191 -2.42 15.07 4.02
C SER A 191 -3.95 15.06 3.99
N THR A 192 -4.57 14.14 3.25
CA THR A 192 -6.04 14.00 3.21
C THR A 192 -6.62 13.26 4.43
N CYS A 193 -5.77 12.66 5.27
CA CYS A 193 -6.14 11.77 6.36
C CYS A 193 -6.20 12.48 7.73
N HIS A 194 -6.72 13.71 7.78
CA HIS A 194 -6.71 14.54 8.99
C HIS A 194 -7.37 13.88 10.22
N THR A 195 -8.47 13.14 10.01
CA THR A 195 -9.16 12.42 11.09
C THR A 195 -8.27 11.36 11.72
N THR A 196 -7.62 10.52 10.90
CA THR A 196 -6.71 9.49 11.39
C THR A 196 -5.51 10.09 12.13
N VAL A 197 -4.91 11.17 11.59
CA VAL A 197 -3.80 11.88 12.23
C VAL A 197 -4.22 12.40 13.62
N ARG A 198 -5.40 13.01 13.74
CA ARG A 198 -5.93 13.49 15.03
C ARG A 198 -6.11 12.33 16.03
N ASN A 199 -6.64 11.20 15.56
CA ASN A 199 -6.82 10.03 16.43
C ASN A 199 -5.45 9.49 16.89
N ILE A 200 -4.43 9.46 16.03
CA ILE A 200 -3.06 9.07 16.41
C ILE A 200 -2.48 10.02 17.46
N GLN A 201 -2.69 11.33 17.31
CA GLN A 201 -2.24 12.34 18.29
C GLN A 201 -2.85 12.09 19.68
N GLN A 202 -4.13 11.70 19.75
CA GLN A 202 -4.78 11.34 21.02
C GLN A 202 -4.13 10.12 21.68
N VAL A 203 -3.66 9.14 20.90
CA VAL A 203 -2.94 7.98 21.42
C VAL A 203 -1.55 8.37 21.93
N LEU A 204 -0.83 9.23 21.19
CA LEU A 204 0.52 9.69 21.56
C LEU A 204 0.56 10.44 22.89
N VAL A 205 -0.47 11.24 23.20
CA VAL A 205 -0.54 12.01 24.46
C VAL A 205 -1.19 11.22 25.61
N SER A 206 -1.51 9.95 25.40
CA SER A 206 -2.13 9.12 26.44
C SER A 206 -1.17 8.87 27.60
N GLU A 207 -1.68 8.88 28.84
CA GLU A 207 -0.91 8.56 30.05
C GLU A 207 -0.29 7.15 30.01
N HIS A 208 -0.82 6.24 29.20
CA HIS A 208 -0.34 4.87 29.07
C HIS A 208 0.30 4.70 27.71
N ALA A 209 1.61 4.93 27.63
CA ALA A 209 2.37 4.78 26.39
C ALA A 209 2.12 3.41 25.76
N LYS A 210 1.74 3.41 24.48
CA LYS A 210 1.49 2.21 23.68
C LYS A 210 2.55 2.10 22.60
N PRO A 211 3.09 0.90 22.31
CA PRO A 211 3.87 0.68 21.10
C PRO A 211 3.01 1.01 19.87
N ILE A 212 3.52 1.86 18.99
CA ILE A 212 2.89 2.22 17.72
C ILE A 212 3.79 1.73 16.60
N PHE A 213 3.23 0.97 15.66
CA PHE A 213 3.96 0.49 14.49
C PHE A 213 3.24 0.89 13.21
N GLY A 214 3.86 1.76 12.42
CA GLY A 214 3.34 2.24 11.14
C GLY A 214 4.09 1.68 9.94
N ILE A 215 3.36 1.19 8.94
CA ILE A 215 3.95 0.70 7.68
C ILE A 215 3.53 1.60 6.53
N CYS A 216 4.49 2.07 5.72
CA CYS A 216 4.23 2.86 4.51
C CYS A 216 3.39 4.11 4.82
N LEU A 217 2.10 4.14 4.45
CA LEU A 217 1.20 5.23 4.81
C LEU A 217 1.08 5.38 6.33
N GLY A 218 1.05 4.29 7.09
CA GLY A 218 1.04 4.35 8.55
C GLY A 218 2.27 5.04 9.15
N HIS A 219 3.45 4.88 8.52
CA HIS A 219 4.65 5.63 8.90
C HIS A 219 4.48 7.12 8.62
N GLN A 220 3.95 7.48 7.45
CA GLN A 220 3.69 8.87 7.07
C GLN A 220 2.68 9.54 8.01
N LEU A 221 1.58 8.85 8.35
CA LEU A 221 0.55 9.36 9.26
C LEU A 221 1.08 9.56 10.68
N LEU A 222 1.91 8.64 11.17
CA LEU A 222 2.58 8.80 12.47
C LEU A 222 3.53 10.00 12.45
N ALA A 223 4.35 10.12 11.40
CA ALA A 223 5.26 11.26 11.24
C ALA A 223 4.49 12.59 11.17
N THR A 224 3.36 12.65 10.46
CA THR A 224 2.50 13.83 10.45
C THR A 224 1.89 14.13 11.82
N ALA A 225 1.49 13.10 12.58
CA ALA A 225 0.94 13.27 13.92
C ALA A 225 1.93 13.92 14.89
N ILE A 226 3.24 13.67 14.72
CA ILE A 226 4.32 14.27 15.53
C ILE A 226 4.85 15.60 14.95
N GLY A 227 4.25 16.11 13.87
CA GLY A 227 4.55 17.43 13.31
C GLY A 227 5.47 17.45 12.08
N CYS A 228 5.90 16.30 11.56
CA CYS A 228 6.65 16.24 10.31
C CYS A 228 5.76 16.59 9.10
N LYS A 229 6.40 17.06 8.02
CA LYS A 229 5.74 17.28 6.74
C LYS A 229 5.95 16.08 5.82
N THR A 230 4.99 15.86 4.91
CA THR A 230 5.11 14.88 3.83
C THR A 230 5.20 15.59 2.50
N TYR A 231 5.92 15.01 1.54
CA TYR A 231 6.04 15.56 0.18
C TYR A 231 5.91 14.45 -0.85
N LYS A 232 5.45 14.83 -2.05
CA LYS A 232 5.30 13.91 -3.19
C LYS A 232 6.66 13.68 -3.84
N LEU A 233 7.07 12.42 -3.93
CA LEU A 233 8.26 12.01 -4.67
C LEU A 233 8.02 12.20 -6.17
N LYS A 234 9.10 12.43 -6.93
CA LYS A 234 9.01 12.64 -8.39
C LYS A 234 8.28 11.47 -9.07
N TYR A 235 8.76 10.23 -8.87
CA TYR A 235 8.19 9.01 -9.45
C TYR A 235 7.94 7.91 -8.41
N GLY A 236 8.14 8.20 -7.12
CA GLY A 236 7.96 7.30 -5.97
C GLY A 236 8.90 6.11 -5.93
N ASN A 237 8.90 5.42 -4.79
CA ASN A 237 9.66 4.20 -4.60
C ASN A 237 8.71 2.99 -4.74
N ARG A 238 8.88 2.27 -5.84
CA ARG A 238 7.98 1.18 -6.27
C ARG A 238 8.80 0.01 -6.80
N GLY A 239 8.91 -1.05 -6.01
CA GLY A 239 9.67 -2.25 -6.38
C GLY A 239 9.95 -3.16 -5.20
N HIS A 240 10.67 -4.25 -5.47
CA HIS A 240 11.05 -5.27 -4.48
C HIS A 240 12.56 -5.29 -4.21
N ASN A 241 13.28 -4.26 -4.65
CA ASN A 241 14.73 -4.16 -4.66
C ASN A 241 15.22 -2.80 -4.15
N LEU A 242 14.51 -2.22 -3.18
CA LEU A 242 14.84 -0.89 -2.67
C LEU A 242 15.76 -1.04 -1.43
N PRO A 243 16.97 -0.48 -1.45
CA PRO A 243 17.90 -0.58 -0.33
C PRO A 243 17.56 0.46 0.75
N ALA A 244 17.36 0.00 1.99
CA ALA A 244 17.18 0.86 3.16
C ALA A 244 18.32 0.63 4.16
N ILE A 245 19.07 1.69 4.47
CA ILE A 245 20.11 1.71 5.52
C ILE A 245 19.43 1.84 6.86
N HIS A 246 19.85 1.03 7.84
CA HIS A 246 19.37 1.10 9.21
C HIS A 246 20.34 1.92 10.07
N HIS A 247 19.91 3.11 10.47
CA HIS A 247 20.70 4.02 11.31
C HIS A 247 21.01 3.39 12.67
N GLY A 248 22.13 3.81 13.28
CA GLY A 248 22.66 3.18 14.50
C GLY A 248 23.23 1.77 14.29
N SER A 249 23.26 1.27 13.04
CA SER A 249 23.82 -0.04 12.71
C SER A 249 24.67 0.01 11.42
N ASN A 250 25.40 -1.07 11.14
CA ASN A 250 26.14 -1.25 9.88
C ASN A 250 25.35 -2.09 8.86
N ARG A 251 24.01 -2.06 8.90
CA ARG A 251 23.15 -2.94 8.10
C ARG A 251 22.39 -2.17 7.02
N CYS A 252 22.25 -2.81 5.87
CA CYS A 252 21.36 -2.41 4.78
C CYS A 252 20.43 -3.58 4.44
N PHE A 253 19.17 -3.28 4.15
CA PHE A 253 18.15 -4.26 3.84
C PHE A 253 17.53 -3.99 2.47
N MET A 254 17.29 -5.06 1.70
CA MET A 254 16.47 -4.98 0.50
C MET A 254 15.00 -5.05 0.90
N THR A 255 14.22 -4.04 0.50
CA THR A 255 12.83 -3.86 0.91
C THR A 255 11.88 -3.85 -0.29
N SER A 256 10.62 -4.14 0.00
CA SER A 256 9.50 -3.95 -0.93
C SER A 256 8.80 -2.65 -0.61
N GLN A 257 8.79 -1.72 -1.56
CA GLN A 257 8.21 -0.39 -1.40
C GLN A 257 7.16 -0.13 -2.47
N ASN A 258 6.11 0.59 -2.09
CA ASN A 258 5.05 1.04 -2.98
C ASN A 258 4.43 2.33 -2.45
N HIS A 259 5.18 3.44 -2.51
CA HIS A 259 4.70 4.75 -2.07
C HIS A 259 5.13 5.88 -3.02
N GLY A 260 4.27 6.87 -3.15
CA GLY A 260 4.51 8.10 -3.92
C GLY A 260 4.88 9.31 -3.07
N PHE A 261 4.83 9.18 -1.74
CA PHE A 261 5.09 10.24 -0.77
C PHE A 261 6.19 9.80 0.19
N ALA A 262 6.93 10.76 0.73
CA ALA A 262 7.96 10.54 1.74
C ALA A 262 7.84 11.57 2.87
N VAL A 263 8.47 11.29 3.99
CA VAL A 263 8.51 12.16 5.17
C VAL A 263 9.73 13.07 5.08
N ASP A 264 9.53 14.36 5.31
CA ASP A 264 10.60 15.32 5.57
C ASP A 264 10.91 15.35 7.06
N VAL A 265 12.08 14.80 7.40
CA VAL A 265 12.59 14.70 8.79
C VAL A 265 13.50 15.87 9.18
N SER A 266 13.68 16.87 8.31
CA SER A 266 14.57 18.02 8.61
C SER A 266 14.13 18.84 9.82
N LEU A 267 12.82 18.85 10.11
CA LEU A 267 12.22 19.58 11.23
C LEU A 267 11.65 18.66 12.31
N ILE A 268 12.09 17.39 12.36
CA ILE A 268 11.64 16.46 13.39
C ILE A 268 12.15 16.90 14.78
N ASP A 269 11.36 16.69 15.82
CA ASP A 269 11.81 16.92 17.19
C ASP A 269 12.85 15.87 17.60
N GLN A 270 14.12 16.24 17.43
CA GLN A 270 15.29 15.40 17.71
C GLN A 270 15.44 15.03 19.19
N THR A 271 14.66 15.63 20.10
CA THR A 271 14.70 15.24 21.52
C THR A 271 13.92 13.95 21.79
N ASN A 272 12.90 13.67 20.97
CA ASN A 272 11.99 12.54 21.18
C ASN A 272 11.97 11.55 20.02
N TRP A 273 12.47 11.93 18.84
CA TRP A 273 12.37 11.15 17.61
C TRP A 273 13.64 11.20 16.77
N GLU A 274 13.95 10.10 16.10
CA GLU A 274 15.06 10.04 15.16
C GLU A 274 14.73 9.25 13.87
N PRO A 275 15.38 9.56 12.74
CA PRO A 275 15.29 8.73 11.54
C PRO A 275 15.87 7.33 11.79
N LEU A 276 15.08 6.29 11.55
CA LEU A 276 15.49 4.90 11.72
C LEU A 276 16.06 4.31 10.43
N PHE A 277 15.46 4.64 9.29
CA PHE A 277 15.89 4.16 7.98
C PHE A 277 15.96 5.28 6.94
N THR A 278 16.92 5.16 6.03
CA THR A 278 17.06 6.01 4.84
C THR A 278 17.27 5.17 3.59
N ASN A 279 16.63 5.57 2.50
CA ASN A 279 16.81 4.94 1.20
C ASN A 279 18.20 5.27 0.65
N LEU A 280 18.98 4.26 0.26
CA LEU A 280 20.34 4.47 -0.25
C LEU A 280 20.38 5.04 -1.68
N ASN A 281 19.28 4.97 -2.44
CA ASN A 281 19.26 5.45 -3.82
C ASN A 281 18.94 6.94 -3.95
N ASP A 282 18.14 7.49 -3.03
CA ASP A 282 17.59 8.85 -3.15
C ASP A 282 17.55 9.66 -1.84
N ASP A 283 18.14 9.11 -0.76
CA ASP A 283 18.23 9.71 0.58
C ASP A 283 16.86 10.00 1.25
N SER A 284 15.76 9.50 0.70
CA SER A 284 14.44 9.67 1.31
C SER A 284 14.31 8.90 2.62
N ASN A 285 13.48 9.41 3.55
CA ASN A 285 13.22 8.74 4.82
C ASN A 285 12.37 7.49 4.62
N GLU A 286 12.75 6.40 5.30
CA GLU A 286 12.13 5.09 5.21
C GLU A 286 11.68 4.56 6.59
N GLY A 287 11.75 5.40 7.61
CA GLY A 287 11.38 5.04 8.98
C GLY A 287 11.83 6.07 10.01
N ILE A 288 11.08 6.14 11.11
CA ILE A 288 11.37 6.92 12.30
C ILE A 288 11.18 6.02 13.53
N VAL A 289 11.83 6.38 14.65
CA VAL A 289 11.68 5.72 15.95
C VAL A 289 11.62 6.75 17.07
#